data_AF-A0A1B9G9E3-F1
#
_entry.id   AF-A0A1B9G9E3-F1
#
_cell.length_a   1.000
_cell.length_b   1.000
_cell.length_c   1.000
_cell.angle_alpha   90.00
_cell.angle_beta   90.00
_cell.angle_gamma   90.00
#
_symmetry.space_group_name_H-M   'P 1'
#
loop_
_entity.id
_entity.type
_entity.pdbx_description
1 polymer ?
#
loop_
_entity_poly.entity_id
_entity_poly.type
_entity_poly.pdbx_seq_one_letter_code
_entity_poly.pdbx_strand_id
1 'polypeptide(L)'
;MPVKRELNIEYYNSDQEDDIKPDLSDSHTPKKSRSKPNTNRSPKKDKSKTNPSDVGSDGLSAKARFAVMIVERGIEALKKDEVEAATGLTAVQQRDLVRKDGKGVLRKALMAIAEKM
;
A
#
# COMPACT_ATOMS: atom_id res chain seq x y z
N MET A 1 -11.78 -20.75 54.57
CA MET A 1 -10.75 -19.85 54.00
C MET A 1 -10.64 -20.11 52.51
N PRO A 2 -10.81 -19.12 51.62
CA PRO A 2 -10.59 -19.31 50.19
C PRO A 2 -9.10 -19.20 49.84
N VAL A 3 -8.59 -20.22 49.16
CA VAL A 3 -7.19 -20.33 48.73
C VAL A 3 -6.99 -19.56 47.43
N LYS A 4 -6.02 -18.64 47.43
CA LYS A 4 -5.58 -17.84 46.28
C LYS A 4 -4.97 -18.78 45.23
N ARG A 5 -5.43 -18.73 43.98
CA ARG A 5 -4.69 -19.32 42.85
C ARG A 5 -3.83 -18.23 42.23
N GLU A 6 -2.52 -18.44 42.30
CA GLU A 6 -1.52 -17.56 41.71
C GLU A 6 -1.35 -17.83 40.21
N LEU A 7 -0.91 -16.78 39.52
CA LEU A 7 -0.54 -16.72 38.12
C LEU A 7 0.74 -17.55 37.88
N ASN A 8 0.64 -18.63 37.10
CA ASN A 8 1.83 -19.26 36.51
C ASN A 8 1.96 -18.79 35.05
N ILE A 9 2.88 -17.85 34.86
CA ILE A 9 3.45 -17.46 33.58
C ILE A 9 4.52 -18.51 33.28
N GLU A 10 4.21 -19.49 32.44
CA GLU A 10 5.22 -20.40 31.92
C GLU A 10 5.90 -19.80 30.69
N TYR A 11 7.11 -19.36 31.00
CA TYR A 11 8.23 -18.98 30.18
C TYR A 11 8.76 -20.20 29.42
N TYR A 12 8.82 -20.17 28.08
CA TYR A 12 9.83 -20.89 27.29
C TYR A 12 9.71 -20.43 25.83
N ASN A 13 10.61 -19.54 25.41
CA ASN A 13 10.95 -19.36 24.00
C ASN A 13 12.46 -19.47 23.90
N SER A 14 12.85 -20.42 23.06
CA SER A 14 14.18 -20.98 22.92
C SER A 14 15.21 -20.02 22.33
N ASP A 15 16.41 -20.11 22.89
CA ASP A 15 17.73 -20.13 22.24
C ASP A 15 17.93 -19.30 20.96
N GLN A 16 18.68 -18.20 21.08
CA GLN A 16 19.85 -17.94 20.23
C GLN A 16 20.63 -16.74 20.79
N GLU A 17 21.55 -17.00 21.74
CA GLU A 17 22.59 -16.04 22.10
C GLU A 17 23.84 -16.27 21.24
N ASP A 18 24.46 -15.13 20.92
CA ASP A 18 25.55 -14.91 20.00
C ASP A 18 26.89 -15.53 20.45
N ASP A 19 27.47 -16.41 19.62
CA ASP A 19 28.88 -16.78 19.72
C ASP A 19 29.71 -15.98 18.71
N ILE A 20 30.38 -14.96 19.23
CA ILE A 20 31.36 -14.11 18.56
C ILE A 20 32.66 -14.92 18.38
N LYS A 21 33.06 -15.21 17.14
CA LYS A 21 34.43 -15.61 16.78
C LYS A 21 35.13 -14.51 16.00
N PRO A 22 36.34 -14.06 16.39
CA PRO A 22 37.19 -13.26 15.52
C PRO A 22 37.97 -14.19 14.60
N ASP A 23 37.75 -14.11 13.28
CA ASP A 23 38.62 -14.77 12.30
C ASP A 23 39.61 -13.74 11.75
N LEU A 24 40.83 -13.83 12.28
CA LEU A 24 42.05 -13.26 11.70
C LEU A 24 42.62 -14.30 10.73
N SER A 25 42.44 -14.11 9.44
CA SER A 25 43.27 -14.80 8.44
C SER A 25 43.43 -13.99 7.15
N ASP A 26 44.66 -14.08 6.65
CA ASP A 26 45.36 -13.22 5.74
C ASP A 26 44.85 -13.15 4.28
N SER A 27 45.11 -11.97 3.70
CA SER A 27 45.66 -11.76 2.36
C SER A 27 46.06 -13.03 1.56
N HIS A 28 45.41 -13.28 0.42
CA HIS A 28 46.05 -13.60 -0.89
C HIS A 28 45.01 -13.66 -2.03
N THR A 29 45.23 -12.89 -3.09
CA THR A 29 44.52 -12.93 -4.39
C THR A 29 44.98 -14.15 -5.22
N PRO A 30 44.59 -14.37 -6.51
CA PRO A 30 43.36 -14.14 -7.28
C PRO A 30 42.91 -15.42 -8.05
N LYS A 31 41.61 -15.66 -8.32
CA LYS A 31 41.21 -16.55 -9.44
C LYS A 31 39.99 -16.07 -10.22
N LYS A 32 40.27 -15.73 -11.49
CA LYS A 32 39.37 -15.48 -12.60
C LYS A 32 38.48 -16.71 -12.86
N SER A 33 37.17 -16.56 -12.82
CA SER A 33 36.26 -17.44 -13.55
C SER A 33 35.17 -16.61 -14.22
N ARG A 34 34.87 -17.02 -15.44
CA ARG A 34 34.14 -16.27 -16.46
C ARG A 34 32.78 -16.96 -16.59
N SER A 35 31.70 -16.31 -16.16
CA SER A 35 30.34 -16.73 -16.50
C SER A 35 29.40 -15.52 -16.46
N LYS A 36 29.08 -14.98 -17.64
CA LYS A 36 27.71 -14.51 -17.94
C LYS A 36 26.88 -15.79 -18.22
N PRO A 37 25.58 -15.88 -17.91
CA PRO A 37 24.59 -14.86 -18.25
C PRO A 37 23.42 -14.69 -17.25
N ASN A 38 22.53 -13.79 -17.64
CA ASN A 38 21.08 -13.80 -17.39
C ASN A 38 20.53 -12.89 -16.26
N THR A 39 20.10 -11.72 -16.73
CA THR A 39 18.88 -10.99 -16.36
C THR A 39 17.90 -11.76 -15.47
N ASN A 40 17.80 -11.35 -14.22
CA ASN A 40 16.55 -11.34 -13.45
C ASN A 40 16.61 -10.21 -12.41
N ARG A 41 16.69 -8.96 -12.90
CA ARG A 41 16.25 -7.83 -12.07
C ARG A 41 14.72 -7.85 -12.12
N SER A 42 14.10 -8.42 -11.11
CA SER A 42 12.70 -8.13 -10.80
C SER A 42 12.55 -6.61 -10.76
N PRO A 43 11.70 -5.98 -11.59
CA PRO A 43 11.41 -4.57 -11.41
C PRO A 43 10.67 -4.48 -10.07
N LYS A 44 11.36 -3.95 -9.05
CA LYS A 44 10.67 -3.41 -7.89
C LYS A 44 9.67 -2.42 -8.47
N LYS A 45 8.36 -2.70 -8.32
CA LYS A 45 7.30 -1.75 -8.68
C LYS A 45 7.71 -0.42 -8.09
N ASP A 46 8.11 0.51 -8.96
CA ASP A 46 8.25 1.89 -8.58
C ASP A 46 6.91 2.27 -7.99
N LYS A 47 6.91 2.54 -6.68
CA LYS A 47 5.83 3.29 -6.06
C LYS A 47 5.90 4.63 -6.74
N SER A 48 5.15 4.77 -7.84
CA SER A 48 4.95 6.05 -8.49
C SER A 48 4.42 6.98 -7.41
N LYS A 49 5.33 7.82 -6.94
CA LYS A 49 5.04 8.95 -6.07
C LYS A 49 4.17 9.83 -6.95
N THR A 50 2.86 9.62 -6.89
CA THR A 50 1.88 10.38 -7.66
C THR A 50 2.06 11.81 -7.19
N ASN A 51 2.76 12.61 -8.01
CA ASN A 51 2.89 14.02 -7.75
C ASN A 51 1.46 14.59 -7.69
N PRO A 52 1.16 15.47 -6.71
CA PRO A 52 -0.17 16.03 -6.53
C PRO A 52 -0.61 16.95 -7.69
N SER A 53 0.20 17.08 -8.74
CA SER A 53 0.00 17.96 -9.88
C SER A 53 -0.61 17.29 -11.11
N ASP A 54 -1.09 16.04 -11.01
CA ASP A 54 -1.74 15.36 -12.14
C ASP A 54 -3.20 15.87 -12.30
N VAL A 55 -3.27 17.16 -12.61
CA VAL A 55 -4.48 17.85 -13.05
C VAL A 55 -4.75 17.37 -14.47
N GLY A 56 -5.94 16.81 -14.70
CA GLY A 56 -6.29 16.28 -16.02
C GLY A 56 -6.39 17.39 -17.06
N SER A 57 -6.57 17.00 -18.32
CA SER A 57 -6.90 17.92 -19.42
C SER A 57 -7.98 18.94 -19.04
N ASP A 58 -8.90 18.53 -18.15
CA ASP A 58 -10.09 19.28 -17.77
C ASP A 58 -9.85 20.18 -16.53
N GLY A 59 -8.62 20.34 -16.06
CA GLY A 59 -8.32 21.14 -14.87
C GLY A 59 -8.72 20.48 -13.54
N LEU A 60 -9.28 19.27 -13.59
CA LEU A 60 -9.77 18.54 -12.43
C LEU A 60 -8.74 17.52 -11.92
N SER A 61 -8.60 17.45 -10.60
CA SER A 61 -7.88 16.35 -9.95
C SER A 61 -8.53 15.00 -10.26
N ALA A 62 -7.76 13.91 -10.23
CA ALA A 62 -8.29 12.56 -10.44
C ALA A 62 -9.48 12.22 -9.51
N LYS A 63 -9.43 12.66 -8.25
CA LYS A 63 -10.53 12.49 -7.28
C LYS A 63 -11.77 13.29 -7.67
N ALA A 64 -11.59 14.51 -8.16
CA ALA A 64 -12.69 15.35 -8.62
C ALA A 64 -13.34 14.77 -9.88
N ARG A 65 -12.55 14.28 -10.85
CA ARG A 65 -13.07 13.56 -12.02
C ARG A 65 -13.87 12.33 -11.60
N PHE A 66 -13.36 11.54 -10.65
CA PHE A 66 -14.12 10.41 -10.12
C PHE A 66 -15.44 10.83 -9.46
N ALA A 67 -15.44 11.93 -8.70
CA ALA A 67 -16.65 12.48 -8.09
C ALA A 67 -17.70 12.87 -9.14
N VAL A 68 -17.27 13.57 -10.19
CA VAL A 68 -18.14 13.97 -11.32
C VAL A 68 -18.76 12.75 -11.97
N MET A 69 -17.96 11.71 -12.26
CA MET A 69 -18.48 10.46 -12.84
C MET A 69 -19.55 9.80 -11.95
N ILE A 70 -19.36 9.80 -10.63
CA ILE A 70 -20.35 9.25 -9.69
C ILE A 70 -21.65 10.08 -9.71
N VAL A 71 -21.55 11.41 -9.78
CA VAL A 71 -22.73 12.28 -9.82
C VAL A 71 -23.48 12.15 -11.14
N GLU A 72 -22.76 12.07 -12.26
CA GLU A 72 -23.37 12.01 -13.60
C GLU A 72 -23.98 10.65 -13.94
N ARG A 73 -23.29 9.56 -13.60
CA ARG A 73 -23.67 8.19 -14.01
C ARG A 73 -24.18 7.33 -12.87
N GLY A 74 -23.87 7.67 -11.63
CA GLY A 74 -24.08 6.82 -10.47
C GLY A 74 -22.96 5.80 -10.28
N ILE A 75 -22.62 5.51 -9.02
CA ILE A 75 -21.53 4.59 -8.67
C ILE A 75 -21.79 3.13 -9.11
N GLU A 76 -23.05 2.73 -9.24
CA GLU A 76 -23.44 1.36 -9.60
C GLU A 76 -23.24 1.05 -11.09
N ALA A 77 -23.34 2.07 -11.95
CA ALA A 77 -23.15 1.92 -13.39
C ALA A 77 -21.66 1.95 -13.80
N LEU A 78 -20.77 2.41 -12.92
CA LEU A 78 -19.36 2.58 -13.21
C LEU A 78 -18.59 1.26 -13.08
N LYS A 79 -17.92 0.85 -14.16
CA LYS A 79 -16.96 -0.26 -14.12
C LYS A 79 -15.59 0.24 -13.66
N LYS A 80 -14.92 -0.59 -12.86
CA LYS A 80 -13.61 -0.26 -12.26
C LYS A 80 -12.56 0.11 -13.31
N ASP A 81 -12.50 -0.66 -14.39
CA ASP A 81 -11.50 -0.47 -15.46
C ASP A 81 -11.73 0.84 -16.22
N GLU A 82 -12.99 1.22 -16.43
CA GLU A 82 -13.35 2.50 -17.08
C GLU A 82 -12.97 3.69 -16.20
N VAL A 83 -13.22 3.60 -14.89
CA VAL A 83 -12.83 4.63 -13.93
C VAL A 83 -11.30 4.73 -13.82
N GLU A 84 -10.60 3.61 -13.82
CA GLU A 84 -9.14 3.58 -13.76
C GLU A 84 -8.53 4.22 -15.02
N ALA A 85 -9.08 3.92 -16.20
CA ALA A 85 -8.67 4.55 -17.45
C ALA A 85 -8.95 6.06 -17.48
N ALA A 86 -10.10 6.50 -16.97
CA ALA A 86 -10.50 7.92 -17.00
C ALA A 86 -9.77 8.79 -15.95
N THR A 87 -9.50 8.23 -14.78
CA THR A 87 -8.99 8.99 -13.62
C THR A 87 -7.54 8.69 -13.29
N GLY A 88 -7.00 7.57 -13.76
CA GLY A 88 -5.70 7.05 -13.34
C GLY A 88 -5.68 6.51 -11.91
N LEU A 89 -6.83 6.42 -11.23
CA LEU A 89 -6.93 5.86 -9.88
C LEU A 89 -7.04 4.35 -9.95
N THR A 90 -6.17 3.66 -9.22
CA THR A 90 -6.26 2.20 -9.06
C THR A 90 -7.58 1.80 -8.40
N ALA A 91 -8.07 0.61 -8.71
CA ALA A 91 -9.27 0.06 -8.06
C ALA A 91 -9.24 0.11 -6.51
N VAL A 92 -8.07 -0.05 -5.89
CA VAL A 92 -7.89 0.06 -4.43
C VAL A 92 -8.15 1.48 -3.95
N GLN A 93 -7.56 2.48 -4.62
CA GLN A 93 -7.77 3.90 -4.31
C GLN A 93 -9.22 4.31 -4.52
N GLN A 94 -9.86 3.87 -5.62
CA GLN A 94 -11.28 4.13 -5.87
C GLN A 94 -12.14 3.60 -4.73
N ARG A 95 -11.94 2.33 -4.33
CA ARG A 95 -12.65 1.72 -3.20
C ARG A 95 -12.41 2.51 -1.92
N ASP A 96 -11.16 2.90 -1.65
CA ASP A 96 -10.80 3.63 -0.44
C ASP A 96 -11.45 5.02 -0.37
N LEU A 97 -11.69 5.68 -1.50
CA LEU A 97 -12.41 6.95 -1.57
C LEU A 97 -13.90 6.83 -1.21
N VAL A 98 -14.54 5.70 -1.53
CA VAL A 98 -16.00 5.48 -1.40
C VAL A 98 -16.40 4.58 -0.23
N ARG A 99 -15.47 4.25 0.68
CA ARG A 99 -15.76 3.35 1.82
C ARG A 99 -16.89 3.85 2.70
N LYS A 100 -17.73 2.91 3.15
CA LYS A 100 -18.89 3.17 4.00
C LYS A 100 -18.55 3.38 5.49
N ASP A 101 -17.36 2.97 5.92
CA ASP A 101 -16.86 3.03 7.31
C ASP A 101 -16.49 4.44 7.79
N GLY A 102 -16.95 5.49 7.11
CA GLY A 102 -16.64 6.89 7.44
C GLY A 102 -15.22 7.34 7.04
N LYS A 103 -14.36 6.42 6.56
CA LYS A 103 -12.99 6.74 6.10
C LYS A 103 -12.93 7.12 4.63
N GLY A 104 -14.01 6.84 3.88
CA GLY A 104 -14.13 7.24 2.47
C GLY A 104 -14.27 8.75 2.34
N VAL A 105 -13.17 9.43 2.04
CA VAL A 105 -13.13 10.91 1.94
C VAL A 105 -14.10 11.45 0.89
N LEU A 106 -14.26 10.76 -0.23
CA LEU A 106 -15.17 11.18 -1.29
C LEU A 106 -16.63 10.94 -0.86
N ARG A 107 -16.94 9.76 -0.31
CA ARG A 107 -18.28 9.48 0.21
C ARG A 107 -18.68 10.48 1.31
N LYS A 108 -17.77 10.80 2.22
CA LYS A 108 -18.01 11.77 3.30
C LYS A 108 -18.29 13.16 2.73
N ALA A 109 -17.50 13.62 1.76
CA ALA A 109 -17.72 14.90 1.11
C ALA A 109 -19.08 14.96 0.39
N LEU A 110 -19.43 13.92 -0.36
CA LEU A 110 -20.72 13.84 -1.05
C LEU A 110 -21.91 13.85 -0.08
N MET A 111 -21.83 13.09 1.02
CA MET A 111 -22.87 13.08 2.06
C MET A 111 -22.99 14.44 2.76
N ALA A 112 -21.86 15.07 3.11
CA ALA A 112 -21.87 16.39 3.74
C ALA A 112 -22.44 17.50 2.83
N ILE A 113 -22.30 17.36 1.50
CA ILE A 113 -22.95 18.25 0.54
C ILE A 113 -24.45 17.93 0.47
N ALA A 114 -24.82 16.65 0.42
CA ALA A 114 -26.22 16.22 0.38
C ALA A 114 -27.01 16.63 1.65
N GLU A 115 -26.37 16.66 2.81
CA GLU A 115 -26.98 17.15 4.07
C GLU A 115 -27.20 18.67 4.09
N LYS A 116 -26.51 19.41 3.24
CA LYS A 116 -26.59 20.89 3.18
C LYS A 116 -27.57 21.40 2.11
N MET A 117 -27.99 20.55 1.19
CA MET A 117 -29.03 20.87 0.20
C MET A 117 -30.41 20.57 0.77
#